data_AF-A0A972Z3Y2-F1
#
_entry.id   AF-A0A972Z3Y2-F1
#
_cell.length_a   1.000
_cell.length_b   1.000
_cell.length_c   1.000
_cell.angle_alpha   90.00
_cell.angle_beta   90.00
_cell.angle_gamma   90.00
#
_symmetry.space_group_name_H-M   'P 1'
#
loop_
_entity.id
_entity.type
_entity.pdbx_description
1 polymer ?
#
loop_
_entity_poly.entity_id
_entity_poly.type
_entity_poly.pdbx_seq_one_letter_code
_entity_poly.pdbx_strand_id
1 'polypeptide(L)'
;MLRPRGTLRTVELDDLHDVQLLETPLDADTAARAAAHADAGGAVLVVPTQNDPLAAELCGVDIVDHLPTTEWFVTLTDRPEARRLDGETPITSALTLLRPTHDDTVAAATTSVRFEHHPTITVRQRGAGRVVALGVTDVDAVRHHPTIGRFVARLLQGGVPSSPRTLGLGVVGYGPFGGMGYLHGLAATETDGLAFVAAADPVQARLDAARDDFADVAAYLDAESLAADPDVDIAVVATPPAHHAELATTLLRAGKHVVVEKPMCLDPADADALIATATEHDRVITVHQSRRWDRDVLALGALIAAGEIGDVFNIETFVGGFEHPCRAWHSEETISGGAVYDWGSHHVDWILQLFGQAPQRVMCTTHQRVWHDSTNVDQLALWMQWPDGREATFRQSDICAIRRPKFHVEGTAGTIEGHYRPLRHDSVEPGRGHVEHTSHHAEAPVDLTMVRYGGANQLIESHHAPAAHPGWGFHHNLADHLQFDEPLAVPPEQSRDVVRVLEAGHRSGASGGVPIELG
;
A
#
# COMPACT_ATOMS: atom_id res chain seq x y z
N MET A 1 8.33 7.39 37.40
CA MET A 1 7.35 8.43 37.79
C MET A 1 5.97 7.84 37.53
N LEU A 2 5.24 7.46 38.59
CA LEU A 2 3.90 6.83 38.47
C LEU A 2 2.94 7.86 37.85
N ARG A 3 2.38 7.52 36.69
CA ARG A 3 1.43 8.37 35.94
C ARG A 3 0.07 8.40 36.64
N PRO A 4 -0.75 9.47 36.46
CA PRO A 4 -2.09 9.53 37.04
C PRO A 4 -3.00 8.44 36.43
N ARG A 5 -3.84 7.82 37.26
CA ARG A 5 -4.92 6.91 36.81
C ARG A 5 -6.01 7.72 36.08
N GLY A 6 -6.61 7.15 35.04
CA GLY A 6 -7.82 7.72 34.40
C GLY A 6 -7.58 8.83 33.38
N THR A 7 -6.48 8.80 32.61
CA THR A 7 -6.26 9.83 31.58
C THR A 7 -6.89 9.37 30.26
N LEU A 8 -7.91 10.09 29.79
CA LEU A 8 -8.46 9.93 28.44
C LEU A 8 -7.36 10.34 27.44
N ARG A 9 -6.75 9.36 26.76
CA ARG A 9 -5.90 9.64 25.62
C ARG A 9 -6.76 9.55 24.36
N THR A 10 -6.91 10.66 23.66
CA THR A 10 -7.14 10.58 22.21
C THR A 10 -5.87 9.98 21.64
N VAL A 11 -5.88 8.67 21.38
CA VAL A 11 -4.81 8.04 20.62
C VAL A 11 -5.33 7.95 19.20
N GLU A 12 -4.66 8.63 18.28
CA GLU A 12 -4.85 8.40 16.86
C GLU A 12 -4.47 6.93 16.60
N LEU A 13 -5.48 6.09 16.41
CA LEU A 13 -5.37 4.81 15.74
C LEU A 13 -5.54 5.17 14.27
N ASP A 14 -4.45 5.13 13.50
CA ASP A 14 -4.43 5.07 12.03
C ASP A 14 -5.47 5.96 11.34
N ASP A 15 -5.35 7.29 11.47
CA ASP A 15 -6.19 8.31 10.81
C ASP A 15 -7.70 8.23 11.12
N LEU A 16 -8.12 7.44 12.12
CA LEU A 16 -9.52 7.37 12.54
C LEU A 16 -9.94 8.62 13.30
N HIS A 17 -10.79 9.44 12.67
CA HIS A 17 -11.42 10.57 13.34
C HIS A 17 -12.47 10.09 14.36
N ASP A 18 -12.57 10.81 15.48
CA ASP A 18 -13.64 10.62 16.49
C ASP A 18 -13.59 9.30 17.31
N VAL A 19 -12.42 8.68 17.43
CA VAL A 19 -12.18 7.50 18.30
C VAL A 19 -11.53 7.90 19.62
N GLN A 20 -12.04 7.38 20.74
CA GLN A 20 -11.41 7.51 22.07
C GLN A 20 -10.85 6.17 22.54
N LEU A 21 -9.55 6.10 22.86
CA LEU A 21 -8.95 4.94 23.53
C LEU A 21 -8.89 5.19 25.05
N LEU A 22 -9.44 4.26 25.83
CA LEU A 22 -9.46 4.36 27.28
C LEU A 22 -8.48 3.38 27.94
N GLU A 23 -7.55 3.93 28.71
CA GLU A 23 -6.72 3.18 29.65
C GLU A 23 -7.52 2.96 30.96
N THR A 24 -7.66 1.71 31.38
CA THR A 24 -8.36 1.34 32.62
C THR A 24 -7.38 1.25 33.81
N PRO A 25 -7.85 1.39 35.08
CA PRO A 25 -9.24 1.55 35.50
C PRO A 25 -9.83 2.94 35.27
N LEU A 26 -11.13 3.01 34.95
CA LEU A 26 -11.85 4.25 34.70
C LEU A 26 -12.33 4.92 35.99
N ASP A 27 -12.39 6.24 35.98
CA ASP A 27 -13.16 7.03 36.94
C ASP A 27 -14.55 7.38 36.38
N ALA A 28 -15.44 7.89 37.25
CA ALA A 28 -16.83 8.16 36.90
C ALA A 28 -16.98 9.25 35.83
N ASP A 29 -16.10 10.26 35.80
CA ASP A 29 -16.14 11.34 34.82
C ASP A 29 -15.74 10.83 33.43
N THR A 30 -14.62 10.10 33.37
CA THR A 30 -14.11 9.46 32.16
C THR A 30 -15.14 8.51 31.56
N ALA A 31 -15.73 7.64 32.38
CA ALA A 31 -16.77 6.71 31.94
C ALA A 31 -18.02 7.44 31.42
N ALA A 32 -18.47 8.50 32.10
CA ALA A 32 -19.64 9.29 31.68
C ALA A 32 -19.39 10.05 30.37
N ARG A 33 -18.18 10.59 30.17
CA ARG A 33 -17.81 11.27 28.93
C ARG A 33 -17.70 10.32 27.74
N ALA A 34 -17.09 9.15 27.93
CA ALA A 34 -17.00 8.14 26.88
C ALA A 34 -18.37 7.57 26.51
N ALA A 35 -19.22 7.36 27.51
CA ALA A 35 -20.63 7.02 27.32
C ALA A 35 -21.36 8.05 26.45
N ALA A 36 -21.28 9.34 26.81
CA ALA A 36 -21.91 10.42 26.06
C ALA A 36 -21.35 10.55 24.63
N HIS A 37 -20.05 10.30 24.44
CA HIS A 37 -19.40 10.26 23.14
C HIS A 37 -20.00 9.18 22.24
N ALA A 38 -20.08 7.95 22.74
CA ALA A 38 -20.70 6.84 22.02
C ALA A 38 -22.20 7.12 21.74
N ASP A 39 -22.94 7.60 22.74
CA ASP A 39 -24.36 7.94 22.59
C ASP A 39 -24.59 8.97 21.46
N ALA A 40 -23.65 9.90 21.27
CA ALA A 40 -23.68 10.94 20.24
C ALA A 40 -23.25 10.48 18.82
N GLY A 41 -22.83 9.22 18.65
CA GLY A 41 -22.40 8.67 17.37
C GLY A 41 -20.93 8.27 17.29
N GLY A 42 -20.13 8.64 18.30
CA GLY A 42 -18.70 8.38 18.31
C GLY A 42 -18.34 6.92 18.60
N ALA A 43 -17.07 6.59 18.45
CA ALA A 43 -16.52 5.27 18.75
C ALA A 43 -15.57 5.31 19.94
N VAL A 44 -15.65 4.29 20.81
CA VAL A 44 -14.80 4.16 21.99
C VAL A 44 -14.13 2.79 21.97
N LEU A 45 -12.81 2.76 22.11
CA LEU A 45 -12.02 1.55 22.31
C LEU A 45 -11.63 1.44 23.78
N VAL A 46 -11.88 0.28 24.39
CA VAL A 46 -11.59 0.03 25.81
C VAL A 46 -10.84 -1.28 25.96
N VAL A 47 -9.77 -1.29 26.77
CA VAL A 47 -9.09 -2.52 27.20
C VAL A 47 -9.53 -2.81 28.64
N PRO A 48 -10.59 -3.62 28.87
CA PRO A 48 -11.11 -3.83 30.21
C PRO A 48 -10.14 -4.61 31.11
N THR A 49 -10.05 -4.22 32.38
CA THR A 49 -9.22 -4.86 33.42
C THR A 49 -10.06 -5.33 34.60
N GLN A 50 -9.62 -6.39 35.30
CA GLN A 50 -10.28 -6.84 36.52
C GLN A 50 -10.45 -5.72 37.55
N ASN A 51 -11.56 -5.78 38.28
CA ASN A 51 -11.94 -4.80 39.31
C ASN A 51 -12.23 -3.38 38.80
N ASP A 52 -12.63 -3.24 37.53
CA ASP A 52 -13.14 -1.99 36.97
C ASP A 52 -14.63 -2.11 36.57
N PRO A 53 -15.57 -1.92 37.52
CA PRO A 53 -17.00 -2.03 37.24
C PRO A 53 -17.50 -0.96 36.27
N LEU A 54 -16.81 0.18 36.14
CA LEU A 54 -17.20 1.25 35.22
C LEU A 54 -16.84 0.87 33.78
N ALA A 55 -15.66 0.31 33.53
CA ALA A 55 -15.32 -0.22 32.21
C ALA A 55 -16.20 -1.41 31.83
N ALA A 56 -16.46 -2.33 32.77
CA ALA A 56 -17.34 -3.48 32.57
C ALA A 56 -18.75 -3.03 32.14
N GLU A 57 -19.33 -2.06 32.86
CA GLU A 57 -20.63 -1.49 32.53
C GLU A 57 -20.62 -0.73 31.20
N LEU A 58 -19.58 0.07 30.93
CA LEU A 58 -19.45 0.82 29.66
C LEU A 58 -19.42 -0.13 28.45
N CYS A 59 -18.63 -1.20 28.55
CA CYS A 59 -18.48 -2.21 27.49
C CYS A 59 -19.65 -3.20 27.44
N GLY A 60 -20.43 -3.33 28.51
CA GLY A 60 -21.45 -4.37 28.66
C GLY A 60 -20.84 -5.77 28.69
N VAL A 61 -19.72 -5.96 29.39
CA VAL A 61 -19.04 -7.25 29.52
C VAL A 61 -18.58 -7.52 30.97
N ASP A 62 -18.58 -8.78 31.35
CA ASP A 62 -17.85 -9.29 32.51
C ASP A 62 -16.49 -9.84 32.07
N ILE A 63 -15.49 -9.76 32.96
CA ILE A 63 -14.20 -10.41 32.77
C ILE A 63 -14.26 -11.81 33.39
N VAL A 64 -14.01 -12.82 32.57
CA VAL A 64 -14.03 -14.24 32.97
C VAL A 64 -12.70 -14.68 33.54
N ASP A 65 -11.60 -14.37 32.84
CA ASP A 65 -10.25 -14.77 33.23
C ASP A 65 -9.20 -13.83 32.60
N HIS A 66 -7.99 -13.82 33.18
CA HIS A 66 -6.82 -13.18 32.60
C HIS A 66 -5.71 -14.20 32.41
N LEU A 67 -5.23 -14.31 31.17
CA LEU A 67 -4.26 -15.31 30.73
C LEU A 67 -2.94 -14.62 30.36
N PRO A 68 -1.80 -15.34 30.54
CA PRO A 68 -0.48 -14.77 30.34
C PRO A 68 -0.20 -14.47 28.86
N THR A 69 0.87 -13.71 28.61
CA THR A 69 1.38 -13.45 27.26
C THR A 69 1.87 -14.73 26.62
N THR A 70 1.23 -15.12 25.53
CA THR A 70 1.66 -16.20 24.63
C THR A 70 0.99 -16.00 23.27
N GLU A 71 1.22 -16.92 22.34
CA GLU A 71 0.54 -16.93 21.06
C GLU A 71 -0.90 -17.43 21.24
N TRP A 72 -1.85 -16.63 20.79
CA TRP A 72 -3.27 -16.94 20.79
C TRP A 72 -3.82 -16.88 19.37
N PHE A 73 -4.77 -17.75 19.05
CA PHE A 73 -5.48 -17.71 17.76
C PHE A 73 -6.80 -16.98 17.94
N VAL A 74 -6.93 -15.82 17.29
CA VAL A 74 -8.13 -15.00 17.29
C VAL A 74 -8.94 -15.33 16.04
N THR A 75 -10.17 -15.80 16.25
CA THR A 75 -11.12 -16.14 15.19
C THR A 75 -12.14 -15.01 15.04
N LEU A 76 -12.21 -14.38 13.88
CA LEU A 76 -13.19 -13.34 13.55
C LEU A 76 -14.58 -13.96 13.35
N THR A 77 -15.61 -13.33 13.88
CA THR A 77 -17.00 -13.76 13.63
C THR A 77 -17.45 -13.37 12.22
N ASP A 78 -18.40 -14.11 11.63
CA ASP A 78 -18.97 -13.76 10.32
C ASP A 78 -19.78 -12.46 10.41
N ARG A 79 -19.12 -11.36 10.08
CA ARG A 79 -19.69 -10.02 10.11
C ARG A 79 -19.11 -9.16 8.98
N PRO A 80 -19.80 -8.08 8.57
CA PRO A 80 -19.36 -7.26 7.45
C PRO A 80 -17.92 -6.74 7.58
N GLU A 81 -17.51 -6.37 8.79
CA GLU A 81 -16.17 -5.84 9.08
C GLU A 81 -15.07 -6.90 8.91
N ALA A 82 -15.40 -8.19 8.98
CA ALA A 82 -14.46 -9.31 8.78
C ALA A 82 -14.32 -9.75 7.31
N ARG A 83 -15.08 -9.18 6.37
CA ARG A 83 -15.02 -9.54 4.95
C ARG A 83 -13.62 -9.30 4.39
N ARG A 84 -13.08 -10.25 3.62
CA ARG A 84 -11.70 -10.21 3.05
C ARG A 84 -10.57 -10.11 4.08
N LEU A 85 -10.83 -10.50 5.33
CA LEU A 85 -9.81 -10.69 6.35
C LEU A 85 -9.70 -12.18 6.66
N ASP A 86 -8.49 -12.61 7.05
CA ASP A 86 -8.28 -13.99 7.50
C ASP A 86 -9.18 -14.28 8.71
N GLY A 87 -9.96 -15.36 8.61
CA GLY A 87 -10.96 -15.72 9.62
C GLY A 87 -10.35 -16.18 10.95
N GLU A 88 -9.12 -16.65 10.96
CA GLU A 88 -8.37 -17.01 12.17
C GLU A 88 -6.90 -16.64 12.01
N THR A 89 -6.32 -15.93 12.99
CA THR A 89 -4.94 -15.43 12.92
C THR A 89 -4.26 -15.50 14.29
N PRO A 90 -2.94 -15.81 14.36
CA PRO A 90 -2.20 -15.78 15.60
C PRO A 90 -1.85 -14.35 16.03
N ILE A 91 -1.85 -14.09 17.34
CA ILE A 91 -1.32 -12.87 17.95
C ILE A 91 -0.60 -13.20 19.27
N THR A 92 0.58 -12.62 19.48
CA THR A 92 1.29 -12.76 20.77
C THR A 92 0.91 -11.62 21.69
N SER A 93 0.14 -11.91 22.74
CA SER A 93 -0.31 -10.91 23.71
C SER A 93 -0.80 -11.57 25.00
N ALA A 94 -0.95 -10.81 26.08
CA ALA A 94 -1.77 -11.26 27.21
C ALA A 94 -3.26 -11.12 26.85
N LEU A 95 -4.10 -12.00 27.40
CA LEU A 95 -5.49 -12.15 26.99
C LEU A 95 -6.47 -12.05 28.16
N THR A 96 -7.50 -11.23 27.99
CA THR A 96 -8.64 -11.10 28.88
C THR A 96 -9.85 -11.74 28.21
N LEU A 97 -10.43 -12.74 28.87
CA LEU A 97 -11.63 -13.40 28.38
C LEU A 97 -12.87 -12.58 28.76
N LEU A 98 -13.69 -12.23 27.78
CA LEU A 98 -14.86 -11.39 27.96
C LEU A 98 -16.13 -12.23 27.91
N ARG A 99 -17.16 -11.82 28.66
CA ARG A 99 -18.51 -12.36 28.58
C ARG A 99 -19.49 -11.20 28.40
N PRO A 100 -20.17 -11.07 27.24
CA PRO A 100 -21.25 -10.10 27.08
C PRO A 100 -22.31 -10.25 28.19
N THR A 101 -22.70 -9.13 28.78
CA THR A 101 -23.73 -9.06 29.86
C THR A 101 -24.99 -8.33 29.42
N HIS A 102 -24.95 -7.68 28.26
CA HIS A 102 -26.04 -6.90 27.72
C HIS A 102 -26.44 -7.39 26.32
N ASP A 103 -27.72 -7.28 25.97
CA ASP A 103 -28.26 -7.71 24.67
C ASP A 103 -27.73 -6.88 23.49
N ASP A 104 -27.26 -5.65 23.76
CA ASP A 104 -26.65 -4.75 22.79
C ASP A 104 -25.13 -4.98 22.62
N THR A 105 -24.55 -5.93 23.36
CA THR A 105 -23.14 -6.33 23.27
C THR A 105 -23.00 -7.69 22.59
N VAL A 106 -22.25 -7.73 21.48
CA VAL A 106 -22.00 -8.96 20.72
C VAL A 106 -20.51 -9.27 20.62
N ALA A 107 -20.19 -10.57 20.56
CA ALA A 107 -18.82 -11.00 20.27
C ALA A 107 -18.47 -10.66 18.81
N ALA A 108 -17.31 -10.03 18.63
CA ALA A 108 -16.74 -9.67 17.34
C ALA A 108 -15.65 -10.64 16.90
N ALA A 109 -14.85 -11.08 17.86
CA ALA A 109 -13.87 -12.12 17.69
C ALA A 109 -13.83 -12.98 18.95
N THR A 110 -13.43 -14.23 18.77
CA THR A 110 -13.27 -15.19 19.86
C THR A 110 -11.87 -15.79 19.84
N THR A 111 -11.45 -16.36 20.96
CA THR A 111 -10.21 -17.13 21.06
C THR A 111 -10.50 -18.46 21.71
N SER A 112 -9.97 -19.53 21.11
CA SER A 112 -10.08 -20.87 21.64
C SER A 112 -9.15 -21.05 22.84
N VAL A 113 -9.72 -21.22 24.04
CA VAL A 113 -8.97 -21.53 25.26
C VAL A 113 -9.54 -22.81 25.85
N ARG A 114 -8.67 -23.82 26.05
CA ARG A 114 -9.07 -25.13 26.61
C ARG A 114 -10.29 -25.75 25.89
N PHE A 115 -10.31 -25.66 24.55
CA PHE A 115 -11.37 -26.17 23.67
C PHE A 115 -12.72 -25.46 23.77
N GLU A 116 -12.77 -24.29 24.41
CA GLU A 116 -13.95 -23.41 24.45
C GLU A 116 -13.63 -22.09 23.75
N HIS A 117 -14.59 -21.56 22.98
CA HIS A 117 -14.46 -20.26 22.32
C HIS A 117 -14.92 -19.16 23.27
N HIS A 118 -14.01 -18.27 23.64
CA HIS A 118 -14.30 -17.15 24.52
C HIS A 118 -14.27 -15.85 23.72
N PRO A 119 -15.24 -14.93 23.89
CA PRO A 119 -15.16 -13.59 23.34
C PRO A 119 -13.89 -12.87 23.81
N THR A 120 -13.16 -12.31 22.86
CA THR A 120 -11.91 -11.56 23.12
C THR A 120 -11.90 -10.22 22.41
N ILE A 121 -12.83 -10.00 21.48
CA ILE A 121 -13.20 -8.66 21.03
C ILE A 121 -14.72 -8.61 21.05
N THR A 122 -15.30 -7.57 21.64
CA THR A 122 -16.76 -7.37 21.65
C THR A 122 -17.09 -5.98 21.16
N VAL A 123 -18.29 -5.83 20.60
CA VAL A 123 -18.83 -4.53 20.18
C VAL A 123 -20.18 -4.37 20.84
N ARG A 124 -20.33 -3.25 21.54
CA ARG A 124 -21.61 -2.81 22.08
C ARG A 124 -22.15 -1.66 21.27
N GLN A 125 -23.37 -1.79 20.76
CA GLN A 125 -24.07 -0.68 20.15
C GLN A 125 -24.60 0.24 21.24
N ARG A 126 -24.26 1.53 21.19
CA ARG A 126 -24.65 2.49 22.23
C ARG A 126 -25.09 3.81 21.61
N GLY A 127 -26.38 4.12 21.71
CA GLY A 127 -26.99 5.25 21.00
C GLY A 127 -26.76 5.16 19.50
N ALA A 128 -26.25 6.24 18.90
CA ALA A 128 -25.86 6.25 17.49
C ALA A 128 -24.45 5.68 17.22
N GLY A 129 -23.63 5.51 18.27
CA GLY A 129 -22.25 5.07 18.18
C GLY A 129 -22.02 3.68 18.78
N ARG A 130 -20.79 3.44 19.25
CA ARG A 130 -20.35 2.10 19.66
C ARG A 130 -19.23 2.10 20.69
N VAL A 131 -19.13 1.01 21.44
CA VAL A 131 -18.00 0.71 22.33
C VAL A 131 -17.39 -0.64 21.92
N VAL A 132 -16.10 -0.65 21.59
CA VAL A 132 -15.33 -1.85 21.26
C VAL A 132 -14.49 -2.22 22.48
N ALA A 133 -14.67 -3.43 23.02
CA ALA A 133 -13.85 -3.93 24.12
C ALA A 133 -12.80 -4.93 23.60
N LEU A 134 -11.53 -4.68 23.91
CA LEU A 134 -10.39 -5.51 23.53
C LEU A 134 -9.90 -6.36 24.70
N GLY A 135 -10.11 -7.66 24.57
CA GLY A 135 -9.51 -8.68 25.42
C GLY A 135 -8.05 -8.97 25.09
N VAL A 136 -7.61 -8.70 23.86
CA VAL A 136 -6.17 -8.73 23.51
C VAL A 136 -5.54 -7.44 24.04
N THR A 137 -4.76 -7.58 25.12
CA THR A 137 -4.42 -6.41 25.96
C THR A 137 -3.28 -5.54 25.44
N ASP A 138 -2.45 -6.07 24.56
CA ASP A 138 -1.39 -5.29 23.91
C ASP A 138 -1.95 -4.54 22.70
N VAL A 139 -2.33 -3.29 22.92
CA VAL A 139 -2.94 -2.42 21.90
C VAL A 139 -1.96 -2.14 20.76
N ASP A 140 -0.67 -2.04 21.04
CA ASP A 140 0.34 -1.80 20.01
C ASP A 140 0.49 -3.05 19.13
N ALA A 141 0.48 -4.25 19.70
CA ALA A 141 0.45 -5.49 18.92
C ALA A 141 -0.83 -5.59 18.07
N VAL A 142 -2.00 -5.20 18.59
CA VAL A 142 -3.25 -5.19 17.83
C VAL A 142 -3.20 -4.19 16.67
N ARG A 143 -2.76 -2.95 16.93
CA ARG A 143 -2.69 -1.88 15.94
C ARG A 143 -1.87 -2.30 14.72
N HIS A 144 -0.69 -2.85 14.94
CA HIS A 144 0.22 -3.23 13.86
C HIS A 144 -0.08 -4.62 13.27
N HIS A 145 -1.08 -5.34 13.80
CA HIS A 145 -1.42 -6.66 13.29
C HIS A 145 -2.18 -6.55 11.95
N PRO A 146 -1.71 -7.21 10.87
CA PRO A 146 -2.26 -7.04 9.52
C PRO A 146 -3.74 -7.41 9.40
N THR A 147 -4.23 -8.38 10.19
CA THR A 147 -5.65 -8.77 10.21
C THR A 147 -6.45 -8.12 11.34
N ILE A 148 -6.04 -8.31 12.61
CA ILE A 148 -6.78 -7.83 13.78
C ILE A 148 -6.84 -6.30 13.83
N GLY A 149 -5.76 -5.59 13.49
CA GLY A 149 -5.72 -4.14 13.48
C GLY A 149 -6.73 -3.55 12.50
N ARG A 150 -6.73 -4.04 11.26
CA ARG A 150 -7.72 -3.68 10.22
C ARG A 150 -9.14 -3.99 10.67
N PHE A 151 -9.37 -5.17 11.25
CA PHE A 151 -10.69 -5.54 11.76
C PHE A 151 -11.18 -4.58 12.85
N VAL A 152 -10.34 -4.25 13.83
CA VAL A 152 -10.67 -3.32 14.91
C VAL A 152 -10.91 -1.91 14.36
N ALA A 153 -10.11 -1.46 13.39
CA ALA A 153 -10.31 -0.18 12.72
C ALA A 153 -11.69 -0.10 12.04
N ARG A 154 -12.08 -1.13 11.28
CA ARG A 154 -13.40 -1.22 10.64
C ARG A 154 -14.54 -1.24 11.67
N LEU A 155 -14.37 -1.94 12.80
CA LEU A 155 -15.35 -1.93 13.89
C LEU A 155 -15.55 -0.54 14.46
N LEU A 156 -14.47 0.25 14.59
CA LEU A 156 -14.48 1.60 15.13
C LEU A 156 -15.07 2.62 14.15
N GLN A 157 -14.68 2.56 12.86
CA GLN A 157 -15.24 3.40 11.79
C GLN A 157 -16.76 3.21 11.67
N GLY A 158 -17.20 1.95 11.60
CA GLY A 158 -18.58 1.64 11.30
C GLY A 158 -18.99 1.96 9.87
N GLY A 159 -20.30 2.00 9.61
CA GLY A 159 -20.83 2.31 8.28
C GLY A 159 -20.58 1.23 7.23
N VAL A 160 -19.87 0.15 7.57
CA VAL A 160 -19.63 -0.98 6.67
C VAL A 160 -20.97 -1.58 6.21
N PRO A 161 -21.24 -1.63 4.89
CA PRO A 161 -22.48 -2.19 4.38
C PRO A 161 -22.66 -3.64 4.81
N SER A 162 -23.88 -4.03 5.19
CA SER A 162 -24.19 -5.43 5.57
C SER A 162 -23.89 -6.45 4.46
N SER A 163 -23.86 -6.00 3.21
CA SER A 163 -23.42 -6.77 2.04
C SER A 163 -22.68 -5.85 1.09
N PRO A 164 -21.34 -5.75 1.18
CA PRO A 164 -20.57 -4.95 0.24
C PRO A 164 -20.75 -5.52 -1.17
N ARG A 165 -21.14 -4.67 -2.12
CA ARG A 165 -21.32 -5.06 -3.52
C ARG A 165 -19.97 -5.23 -4.22
N THR A 166 -19.91 -6.09 -5.22
CA THR A 166 -18.78 -6.15 -6.14
C THR A 166 -18.75 -4.88 -6.99
N LEU A 167 -17.57 -4.24 -7.10
CA LEU A 167 -17.36 -3.04 -7.90
C LEU A 167 -16.93 -3.42 -9.31
N GLY A 168 -17.61 -2.88 -10.32
CA GLY A 168 -17.22 -3.08 -11.71
C GLY A 168 -16.01 -2.22 -12.08
N LEU A 169 -14.99 -2.86 -12.62
CA LEU A 169 -13.76 -2.24 -13.10
C LEU A 169 -13.74 -2.27 -14.63
N GLY A 170 -13.62 -1.09 -15.22
CA GLY A 170 -13.37 -0.90 -16.65
C GLY A 170 -11.92 -0.48 -16.92
N VAL A 171 -11.37 -0.84 -18.07
CA VAL A 171 -10.02 -0.44 -18.49
C VAL A 171 -10.08 0.41 -19.76
N VAL A 172 -9.42 1.56 -19.76
CA VAL A 172 -9.14 2.39 -20.94
C VAL A 172 -7.70 2.14 -21.39
N GLY A 173 -7.54 1.55 -22.57
CA GLY A 173 -6.26 1.05 -23.09
C GLY A 173 -6.02 -0.42 -22.71
N TYR A 174 -6.66 -1.35 -23.43
CA TYR A 174 -6.71 -2.76 -22.98
C TYR A 174 -5.37 -3.49 -23.00
N GLY A 175 -4.44 -3.21 -23.92
CA GLY A 175 -3.14 -3.90 -23.96
C GLY A 175 -3.23 -5.44 -23.83
N PRO A 176 -3.40 -6.19 -24.94
CA PRO A 176 -3.70 -7.63 -24.91
C PRO A 176 -2.58 -8.46 -24.26
N PHE A 177 -2.83 -9.75 -23.98
CA PHE A 177 -2.00 -10.71 -23.26
C PHE A 177 -0.54 -10.27 -22.96
N GLY A 178 -0.26 -10.02 -21.67
CA GLY A 178 1.01 -9.48 -21.19
C GLY A 178 1.08 -7.94 -21.14
N GLY A 179 0.07 -7.25 -21.68
CA GLY A 179 -0.12 -5.81 -21.50
C GLY A 179 -0.89 -5.46 -20.22
N MET A 180 -0.87 -4.17 -19.87
CA MET A 180 -1.41 -3.70 -18.59
C MET A 180 -2.92 -3.92 -18.45
N GLY A 181 -3.72 -3.70 -19.49
CA GLY A 181 -5.16 -3.89 -19.34
C GLY A 181 -5.59 -5.35 -19.21
N TYR A 182 -4.88 -6.31 -19.84
CA TYR A 182 -5.05 -7.74 -19.52
C TYR A 182 -4.74 -8.01 -18.04
N LEU A 183 -3.62 -7.48 -17.51
CA LEU A 183 -3.24 -7.67 -16.11
C LEU A 183 -4.26 -7.06 -15.13
N HIS A 184 -4.80 -5.88 -15.44
CA HIS A 184 -5.87 -5.28 -14.63
C HIS A 184 -7.18 -6.07 -14.71
N GLY A 185 -7.54 -6.60 -15.87
CA GLY A 185 -8.70 -7.48 -16.03
C GLY A 185 -8.56 -8.76 -15.22
N LEU A 186 -7.38 -9.38 -15.24
CA LEU A 186 -7.08 -10.57 -14.44
C LEU A 186 -7.12 -10.25 -12.95
N ALA A 187 -6.45 -9.18 -12.53
CA ALA A 187 -6.43 -8.76 -11.14
C ALA A 187 -7.82 -8.43 -10.60
N ALA A 188 -8.68 -7.77 -11.39
CA ALA A 188 -10.05 -7.50 -11.00
C ALA A 188 -10.90 -8.77 -10.92
N THR A 189 -10.63 -9.77 -11.77
CA THR A 189 -11.32 -11.07 -11.73
C THR A 189 -10.91 -11.92 -10.52
N GLU A 190 -9.65 -11.83 -10.12
CA GLU A 190 -9.06 -12.62 -9.02
C GLU A 190 -9.12 -11.91 -7.65
N THR A 191 -9.61 -10.67 -7.60
CA THR A 191 -9.73 -9.89 -6.36
C THR A 191 -11.18 -9.87 -5.88
N ASP A 192 -11.41 -10.42 -4.69
CA ASP A 192 -12.74 -10.38 -4.06
C ASP A 192 -13.27 -8.94 -3.94
N GLY A 193 -14.48 -8.71 -4.45
CA GLY A 193 -15.13 -7.40 -4.44
C GLY A 193 -14.82 -6.50 -5.64
N LEU A 194 -14.03 -6.97 -6.60
CA LEU A 194 -13.93 -6.39 -7.93
C LEU A 194 -14.51 -7.35 -8.99
N ALA A 195 -14.88 -6.81 -10.13
CA ALA A 195 -15.21 -7.57 -11.32
C ALA A 195 -14.73 -6.80 -12.55
N PHE A 196 -14.10 -7.47 -13.52
CA PHE A 196 -13.79 -6.84 -14.79
C PHE A 196 -15.02 -6.82 -15.69
N VAL A 197 -15.53 -5.63 -16.04
CA VAL A 197 -16.83 -5.48 -16.72
C VAL A 197 -16.73 -4.79 -18.08
N ALA A 198 -15.70 -3.98 -18.32
CA ALA A 198 -15.61 -3.18 -19.53
C ALA A 198 -14.17 -2.93 -20.00
N ALA A 199 -14.00 -2.81 -21.32
CA ALA A 199 -12.77 -2.34 -21.94
C ALA A 199 -13.07 -1.23 -22.96
N ALA A 200 -12.21 -0.21 -23.01
CA ALA A 200 -12.23 0.84 -24.02
C ALA A 200 -10.88 0.91 -24.72
N ASP A 201 -10.89 0.89 -26.05
CA ASP A 201 -9.70 1.06 -26.88
C ASP A 201 -10.11 1.51 -28.29
N PRO A 202 -9.44 2.50 -28.90
CA PRO A 202 -9.75 2.91 -30.28
C PRO A 202 -9.43 1.83 -31.32
N VAL A 203 -8.65 0.81 -30.97
CA VAL A 203 -8.26 -0.30 -31.85
C VAL A 203 -9.20 -1.49 -31.65
N GLN A 204 -10.08 -1.74 -32.63
CA GLN A 204 -11.06 -2.85 -32.59
C GLN A 204 -10.44 -4.21 -32.25
N ALA A 205 -9.26 -4.53 -32.80
CA ALA A 205 -8.59 -5.80 -32.53
C ALA A 205 -8.22 -6.01 -31.04
N ARG A 206 -8.01 -4.92 -30.28
CA ARG A 206 -7.76 -5.00 -28.83
C ARG A 206 -9.05 -5.25 -28.04
N LEU A 207 -10.17 -4.70 -28.51
CA LEU A 207 -11.49 -4.98 -27.95
C LEU A 207 -11.93 -6.43 -28.21
N ASP A 208 -11.64 -6.94 -29.40
CA ASP A 208 -11.89 -8.34 -29.75
C ASP A 208 -11.05 -9.26 -28.83
N ALA A 209 -9.78 -8.93 -28.61
CA ALA A 209 -8.93 -9.65 -27.66
C ALA A 209 -9.49 -9.61 -26.22
N ALA A 210 -10.00 -8.47 -25.75
CA ALA A 210 -10.61 -8.38 -24.42
C ALA A 210 -11.80 -9.33 -24.23
N ARG A 211 -12.62 -9.50 -25.27
CA ARG A 211 -13.75 -10.43 -25.26
C ARG A 211 -13.35 -11.90 -25.37
N ASP A 212 -12.21 -12.17 -26.02
CA ASP A 212 -11.65 -13.51 -26.11
C ASP A 212 -10.99 -13.92 -24.78
N ASP A 213 -10.30 -12.98 -24.11
CA ASP A 213 -9.60 -13.19 -22.84
C ASP A 213 -10.56 -13.28 -21.64
N PHE A 214 -11.64 -12.49 -21.64
CA PHE A 214 -12.59 -12.36 -20.53
C PHE A 214 -14.04 -12.48 -21.00
N ALA A 215 -14.83 -13.30 -20.31
CA ALA A 215 -16.26 -13.45 -20.58
C ALA A 215 -17.05 -12.20 -20.16
N ASP A 216 -18.12 -11.90 -20.90
CA ASP A 216 -19.11 -10.86 -20.57
C ASP A 216 -18.58 -9.42 -20.43
N VAL A 217 -17.42 -9.12 -21.03
CA VAL A 217 -16.84 -7.77 -21.04
C VAL A 217 -17.48 -6.89 -22.12
N ALA A 218 -18.05 -5.76 -21.69
CA ALA A 218 -18.51 -4.70 -22.58
C ALA A 218 -17.32 -4.02 -23.28
N ALA A 219 -17.48 -3.65 -24.55
CA ALA A 219 -16.40 -3.04 -25.32
C ALA A 219 -16.81 -1.72 -25.93
N TYR A 220 -15.97 -0.70 -25.73
CA TYR A 220 -16.20 0.68 -26.11
C TYR A 220 -15.03 1.21 -26.95
N LEU A 221 -15.30 2.16 -27.85
CA LEU A 221 -14.26 2.76 -28.70
C LEU A 221 -13.58 3.98 -28.05
N ASP A 222 -14.15 4.49 -26.97
CA ASP A 222 -13.69 5.70 -26.28
C ASP A 222 -14.00 5.64 -24.78
N ALA A 223 -13.35 6.52 -24.02
CA ALA A 223 -13.44 6.56 -22.56
C ALA A 223 -14.80 7.10 -22.09
N GLU A 224 -15.40 8.01 -22.84
CA GLU A 224 -16.71 8.62 -22.55
C GLU A 224 -17.82 7.58 -22.58
N SER A 225 -17.81 6.69 -23.57
CA SER A 225 -18.81 5.61 -23.67
C SER A 225 -18.65 4.59 -22.55
N LEU A 226 -17.41 4.25 -22.17
CA LEU A 226 -17.14 3.42 -20.99
C LEU A 226 -17.59 4.11 -19.70
N ALA A 227 -17.38 5.42 -19.59
CA ALA A 227 -17.82 6.19 -18.43
C ALA A 227 -19.34 6.30 -18.32
N ALA A 228 -20.07 6.21 -19.44
CA ALA A 228 -21.52 6.20 -19.44
C ALA A 228 -22.12 4.84 -19.00
N ASP A 229 -21.32 3.78 -18.93
CA ASP A 229 -21.76 2.47 -18.47
C ASP A 229 -22.07 2.50 -16.96
N PRO A 230 -23.33 2.20 -16.53
CA PRO A 230 -23.69 2.15 -15.12
C PRO A 230 -23.03 0.99 -14.37
N ASP A 231 -22.54 -0.04 -15.06
CA ASP A 231 -21.89 -1.19 -14.44
C ASP A 231 -20.41 -0.92 -14.12
N VAL A 232 -19.83 0.16 -14.64
CA VAL A 232 -18.45 0.59 -14.33
C VAL A 232 -18.45 1.53 -13.12
N ASP A 233 -17.77 1.14 -12.04
CA ASP A 233 -17.53 1.98 -10.86
C ASP A 233 -16.14 2.61 -10.88
N ILE A 234 -15.16 1.83 -11.34
CA ILE A 234 -13.73 2.15 -11.36
C ILE A 234 -13.27 2.10 -12.81
N ALA A 235 -12.56 3.14 -13.26
CA ALA A 235 -11.92 3.15 -14.56
C ALA A 235 -10.39 3.21 -14.42
N VAL A 236 -9.71 2.22 -15.00
CA VAL A 236 -8.24 2.17 -15.06
C VAL A 236 -7.77 2.80 -16.36
N VAL A 237 -6.93 3.82 -16.30
CA VAL A 237 -6.25 4.42 -17.45
C VAL A 237 -4.89 3.72 -17.64
N ALA A 238 -4.85 2.78 -18.59
CA ALA A 238 -3.66 1.98 -18.94
C ALA A 238 -3.11 2.37 -20.33
N THR A 239 -3.20 3.66 -20.66
CA THR A 239 -2.69 4.24 -21.91
C THR A 239 -1.24 4.72 -21.75
N PRO A 240 -0.59 5.24 -22.80
CA PRO A 240 0.68 5.95 -22.62
C PRO A 240 0.54 7.21 -21.72
N PRO A 241 1.60 7.62 -20.99
CA PRO A 241 1.54 8.69 -19.98
C PRO A 241 1.02 10.03 -20.47
N ALA A 242 1.29 10.36 -21.75
CA ALA A 242 0.83 11.60 -22.37
C ALA A 242 -0.70 11.78 -22.38
N HIS A 243 -1.47 10.69 -22.23
CA HIS A 243 -2.93 10.72 -22.23
C HIS A 243 -3.57 10.61 -20.84
N HIS A 244 -2.77 10.38 -19.79
CA HIS A 244 -3.27 10.08 -18.46
C HIS A 244 -4.16 11.19 -17.89
N ALA A 245 -3.67 12.44 -17.90
CA ALA A 245 -4.38 13.55 -17.27
C ALA A 245 -5.73 13.86 -17.93
N GLU A 246 -5.79 13.87 -19.26
CA GLU A 246 -7.02 14.14 -20.01
C GLU A 246 -8.06 13.03 -19.80
N LEU A 247 -7.65 11.77 -19.92
CA LEU A 247 -8.55 10.62 -19.76
C LEU A 247 -9.03 10.50 -18.30
N ALA A 248 -8.14 10.62 -17.33
CA ALA A 248 -8.49 10.56 -15.91
C ALA A 248 -9.46 11.70 -15.53
N THR A 249 -9.23 12.92 -16.01
CA THR A 249 -10.15 14.05 -15.79
C THR A 249 -11.54 13.76 -16.35
N THR A 250 -11.62 13.19 -17.55
CA THR A 250 -12.89 12.83 -18.21
C THR A 250 -13.67 11.80 -17.39
N LEU A 251 -12.98 10.75 -16.93
CA LEU A 251 -13.57 9.68 -16.11
C LEU A 251 -14.02 10.16 -14.72
N LEU A 252 -13.21 10.98 -14.05
CA LEU A 252 -13.56 11.59 -12.75
C LEU A 252 -14.81 12.48 -12.88
N ARG A 253 -14.87 13.32 -13.91
CA ARG A 253 -16.03 14.20 -14.18
C ARG A 253 -17.31 13.43 -14.49
N ALA A 254 -17.17 12.24 -15.08
CA ALA A 254 -18.28 11.32 -15.30
C ALA A 254 -18.68 10.56 -14.02
N GLY A 255 -18.02 10.81 -12.89
CA GLY A 255 -18.35 10.24 -11.59
C GLY A 255 -17.81 8.82 -11.38
N LYS A 256 -16.70 8.45 -12.03
CA LYS A 256 -15.99 7.18 -11.78
C LYS A 256 -14.84 7.38 -10.80
N HIS A 257 -14.52 6.34 -10.02
CA HIS A 257 -13.21 6.27 -9.37
C HIS A 257 -12.16 5.96 -10.44
N VAL A 258 -10.95 6.51 -10.30
CA VAL A 258 -9.92 6.39 -11.33
C VAL A 258 -8.64 5.81 -10.77
N VAL A 259 -8.12 4.80 -11.45
CA VAL A 259 -6.75 4.32 -11.30
C VAL A 259 -5.99 4.75 -12.54
N VAL A 260 -4.81 5.33 -12.38
CA VAL A 260 -3.93 5.68 -13.50
C VAL A 260 -2.70 4.79 -13.46
N GLU A 261 -2.25 4.30 -14.60
CA GLU A 261 -0.92 3.70 -14.71
C GLU A 261 0.17 4.72 -14.37
N LYS A 262 1.34 4.22 -14.00
CA LYS A 262 2.49 5.07 -13.69
C LYS A 262 3.10 5.69 -14.96
N PRO A 263 3.66 6.91 -14.89
CA PRO A 263 3.46 7.92 -13.85
C PRO A 263 2.05 8.53 -13.91
N MET A 264 1.60 9.17 -12.82
CA MET A 264 0.27 9.83 -12.75
C MET A 264 -0.01 10.75 -13.94
N CYS A 265 1.00 11.53 -14.32
CA CYS A 265 1.02 12.44 -15.45
C CYS A 265 2.48 12.90 -15.67
N LEU A 266 2.71 13.78 -16.65
CA LEU A 266 4.03 14.33 -16.95
C LEU A 266 4.27 15.72 -16.33
N ASP A 267 3.20 16.44 -15.97
CA ASP A 267 3.28 17.79 -15.37
C ASP A 267 2.72 17.77 -13.94
N PRO A 268 3.45 18.28 -12.93
CA PRO A 268 2.94 18.42 -11.56
C PRO A 268 1.63 19.21 -11.45
N ALA A 269 1.42 20.23 -12.29
CA ALA A 269 0.20 21.02 -12.28
C ALA A 269 -1.02 20.18 -12.70
N ASP A 270 -0.84 19.22 -13.61
CA ASP A 270 -1.88 18.27 -13.97
C ASP A 270 -2.19 17.32 -12.81
N ALA A 271 -1.18 16.89 -12.04
CA ALA A 271 -1.40 16.05 -10.86
C ALA A 271 -2.24 16.80 -9.80
N ASP A 272 -1.94 18.06 -9.53
CA ASP A 272 -2.76 18.90 -8.63
C ASP A 272 -4.19 19.08 -9.15
N ALA A 273 -4.37 19.32 -10.45
CA ALA A 273 -5.69 19.46 -11.06
C ALA A 273 -6.51 18.17 -10.99
N LEU A 274 -5.86 17.02 -11.15
CA LEU A 274 -6.47 15.70 -11.03
C LEU A 274 -6.96 15.41 -9.60
N ILE A 275 -6.13 15.71 -8.59
CA ILE A 275 -6.50 15.58 -7.16
C ILE A 275 -7.69 16.48 -6.84
N ALA A 276 -7.65 17.74 -7.30
CA ALA A 276 -8.73 18.69 -7.10
C ALA A 276 -10.03 18.21 -7.77
N THR A 277 -9.94 17.68 -9.00
CA THR A 277 -11.11 17.14 -9.73
C THR A 277 -11.70 15.93 -9.01
N ALA A 278 -10.86 15.02 -8.53
CA ALA A 278 -11.32 13.86 -7.76
C ALA A 278 -12.08 14.30 -6.50
N THR A 279 -11.53 15.29 -5.78
CA THR A 279 -12.16 15.88 -4.59
C THR A 279 -13.49 16.56 -4.92
N GLU A 280 -13.55 17.36 -6.00
CA GLU A 280 -14.78 18.05 -6.44
C GLU A 280 -15.93 17.09 -6.75
N HIS A 281 -15.60 15.92 -7.29
CA HIS A 281 -16.56 14.90 -7.70
C HIS A 281 -16.82 13.81 -6.64
N ASP A 282 -16.23 13.94 -5.45
CA ASP A 282 -16.30 12.92 -4.38
C ASP A 282 -15.87 11.53 -4.89
N ARG A 283 -14.76 11.49 -5.64
CA ARG A 283 -14.18 10.28 -6.22
C ARG A 283 -12.73 10.11 -5.81
N VAL A 284 -12.27 8.88 -5.94
CA VAL A 284 -10.89 8.49 -5.65
C VAL A 284 -10.10 8.55 -6.93
N ILE A 285 -8.90 9.13 -6.84
CA ILE A 285 -7.84 8.95 -7.84
C ILE A 285 -6.62 8.32 -7.16
N THR A 286 -6.04 7.31 -7.80
CA THR A 286 -4.82 6.67 -7.33
C THR A 286 -3.96 6.22 -8.50
N VAL A 287 -2.70 5.91 -8.25
CA VAL A 287 -1.75 5.44 -9.27
C VAL A 287 -1.40 3.99 -8.98
N HIS A 288 -1.40 3.16 -10.02
CA HIS A 288 -0.96 1.78 -9.92
C HIS A 288 0.57 1.69 -9.79
N GLN A 289 1.08 2.02 -8.60
CA GLN A 289 2.49 1.83 -8.22
C GLN A 289 2.76 0.36 -7.87
N SER A 290 2.59 -0.53 -8.85
CA SER A 290 2.65 -2.00 -8.69
C SER A 290 3.89 -2.49 -7.93
N ARG A 291 5.01 -1.78 -8.07
CA ARG A 291 6.28 -2.10 -7.43
C ARG A 291 6.37 -1.81 -5.93
N ARG A 292 5.37 -1.16 -5.31
CA ARG A 292 5.26 -1.13 -3.83
C ARG A 292 5.02 -2.52 -3.23
N TRP A 293 4.49 -3.43 -4.06
CA TRP A 293 4.22 -4.82 -3.70
C TRP A 293 5.36 -5.77 -4.10
N ASP A 294 6.48 -5.25 -4.61
CA ASP A 294 7.68 -6.07 -4.84
C ASP A 294 8.14 -6.69 -3.51
N ARG A 295 8.33 -8.00 -3.50
CA ARG A 295 8.57 -8.78 -2.27
C ARG A 295 9.82 -8.34 -1.51
N ASP A 296 10.85 -7.92 -2.24
CA ASP A 296 12.10 -7.41 -1.67
C ASP A 296 11.95 -5.97 -1.15
N VAL A 297 11.11 -5.15 -1.78
CA VAL A 297 10.73 -3.81 -1.29
C VAL A 297 9.93 -3.91 0.01
N LEU A 298 8.96 -4.82 0.09
CA LEU A 298 8.19 -5.08 1.31
C LEU A 298 9.09 -5.56 2.45
N ALA A 299 10.05 -6.46 2.17
CA ALA A 299 11.02 -6.92 3.16
C ALA A 299 11.97 -5.79 3.60
N LEU A 300 12.45 -4.97 2.66
CA LEU A 300 13.30 -3.80 2.94
C LEU A 300 12.58 -2.79 3.84
N GLY A 301 11.35 -2.45 3.48
CA GLY A 301 10.50 -1.54 4.26
C GLY A 301 10.26 -2.06 5.69
N ALA A 302 9.98 -3.36 5.85
CA ALA A 302 9.80 -3.97 7.16
C ALA A 302 11.07 -3.90 8.04
N LEU A 303 12.26 -4.16 7.47
CA LEU A 303 13.54 -4.06 8.19
C LEU A 303 13.82 -2.61 8.64
N ILE A 304 13.53 -1.63 7.78
CA ILE A 304 13.69 -0.21 8.09
C ILE A 304 12.70 0.22 9.18
N ALA A 305 11.42 -0.15 9.05
CA ALA A 305 10.38 0.17 10.03
C ALA A 305 10.65 -0.45 11.41
N ALA A 306 11.27 -1.64 11.45
CA ALA A 306 11.72 -2.28 12.69
C ALA A 306 12.94 -1.60 13.33
N GLY A 307 13.54 -0.59 12.69
CA GLY A 307 14.70 0.15 13.20
C GLY A 307 16.00 -0.64 13.18
N GLU A 308 16.08 -1.70 12.37
CA GLU A 308 17.21 -2.64 12.38
C GLU A 308 18.54 -1.99 11.96
N ILE A 309 18.50 -0.90 11.19
CA ILE A 309 19.67 -0.10 10.81
C ILE A 309 19.69 1.31 11.39
N GLY A 310 18.82 1.62 12.36
CA GLY A 310 18.68 2.96 12.94
C GLY A 310 18.10 3.97 11.94
N ASP A 311 18.51 5.23 12.07
CA ASP A 311 18.00 6.31 11.22
C ASP A 311 18.64 6.24 9.83
N VAL A 312 17.82 6.07 8.80
CA VAL A 312 18.29 6.01 7.41
C VAL A 312 18.73 7.39 6.93
N PHE A 313 19.93 7.49 6.36
CA PHE A 313 20.48 8.76 5.86
C PHE A 313 20.93 8.75 4.40
N ASN A 314 21.15 7.57 3.81
CA ASN A 314 21.50 7.44 2.40
C ASN A 314 20.78 6.24 1.76
N ILE A 315 20.18 6.46 0.59
CA ILE A 315 19.53 5.42 -0.21
C ILE A 315 20.05 5.46 -1.64
N GLU A 316 20.68 4.39 -2.10
CA GLU A 316 20.98 4.19 -3.51
C GLU A 316 20.09 3.09 -4.10
N THR A 317 19.51 3.36 -5.26
CA THR A 317 18.81 2.35 -6.05
C THR A 317 19.34 2.32 -7.47
N PHE A 318 19.36 1.13 -8.06
CA PHE A 318 19.83 0.93 -9.43
C PHE A 318 18.89 0.00 -10.19
N VAL A 319 18.73 0.27 -11.48
CA VAL A 319 18.13 -0.66 -12.46
C VAL A 319 18.92 -0.63 -13.76
N GLY A 320 18.97 -1.77 -14.44
CA GLY A 320 19.63 -1.92 -15.73
C GLY A 320 20.75 -2.94 -15.76
N GLY A 321 21.52 -2.89 -16.83
CA GLY A 321 22.55 -3.85 -17.17
C GLY A 321 23.32 -3.37 -18.39
N PHE A 322 23.79 -4.30 -19.23
CA PHE A 322 24.33 -3.97 -20.54
C PHE A 322 23.51 -4.68 -21.60
N GLU A 323 22.40 -4.07 -21.99
CA GLU A 323 21.49 -4.61 -22.98
C GLU A 323 20.82 -3.49 -23.76
N HIS A 324 20.42 -3.81 -24.98
CA HIS A 324 19.72 -2.84 -25.82
C HIS A 324 18.33 -2.57 -25.23
N PRO A 325 17.89 -1.30 -25.09
CA PRO A 325 16.55 -0.99 -24.62
C PRO A 325 15.48 -1.60 -25.54
N CYS A 326 14.28 -1.84 -25.03
CA CYS A 326 13.22 -2.44 -25.84
C CYS A 326 12.86 -1.54 -27.06
N ARG A 327 12.28 -2.12 -28.12
CA ARG A 327 11.82 -1.34 -29.30
C ARG A 327 10.33 -1.00 -29.19
N ALA A 328 9.91 -0.52 -28.03
CA ALA A 328 8.52 -0.14 -27.75
C ALA A 328 8.41 1.37 -27.53
N TRP A 329 7.17 1.88 -27.44
CA TRP A 329 6.90 3.30 -27.19
C TRP A 329 7.57 3.83 -25.90
N HIS A 330 7.87 2.95 -24.93
CA HIS A 330 8.63 3.30 -23.72
C HIS A 330 10.02 3.89 -24.04
N SER A 331 10.63 3.47 -25.14
CA SER A 331 11.94 3.95 -25.61
C SER A 331 11.86 5.21 -26.48
N GLU A 332 10.64 5.73 -26.70
CA GLU A 332 10.40 7.00 -27.38
C GLU A 332 10.13 8.11 -26.37
N GLU A 333 11.09 9.01 -26.15
CA GLU A 333 11.04 10.06 -25.12
C GLU A 333 9.78 10.93 -25.24
N THR A 334 9.38 11.27 -26.46
CA THR A 334 8.19 12.10 -26.72
C THR A 334 6.88 11.44 -26.30
N ILE A 335 6.87 10.12 -26.08
CA ILE A 335 5.69 9.35 -25.66
C ILE A 335 5.81 8.95 -24.19
N SER A 336 6.99 8.50 -23.74
CA SER A 336 7.21 8.01 -22.38
C SER A 336 7.53 9.09 -21.35
N GLY A 337 7.94 10.28 -21.80
CA GLY A 337 8.58 11.32 -20.97
C GLY A 337 10.09 11.12 -20.80
N GLY A 338 10.63 10.01 -21.30
CA GLY A 338 12.04 9.66 -21.17
C GLY A 338 12.32 8.67 -20.03
N ALA A 339 13.54 8.14 -19.99
CA ALA A 339 13.97 7.16 -18.99
C ALA A 339 13.85 7.64 -17.53
N VAL A 340 13.89 8.96 -17.32
CA VAL A 340 13.62 9.58 -16.00
C VAL A 340 12.22 9.23 -15.53
N TYR A 341 11.20 9.33 -16.38
CA TYR A 341 9.82 9.03 -15.98
C TYR A 341 9.56 7.53 -15.92
N ASP A 342 10.01 6.77 -16.92
CA ASP A 342 9.68 5.35 -17.05
C ASP A 342 10.16 4.50 -15.86
N TRP A 343 11.47 4.54 -15.57
CA TRP A 343 12.03 3.82 -14.42
C TRP A 343 12.02 4.65 -13.14
N GLY A 344 12.16 5.98 -13.25
CA GLY A 344 12.17 6.83 -12.07
C GLY A 344 10.84 6.84 -11.33
N SER A 345 9.69 6.69 -12.01
CA SER A 345 8.38 6.64 -11.32
C SER A 345 8.26 5.51 -10.31
N HIS A 346 9.07 4.46 -10.44
CA HIS A 346 9.16 3.37 -9.48
C HIS A 346 10.21 3.63 -8.39
N HIS A 347 11.43 3.96 -8.81
CA HIS A 347 12.56 4.08 -7.89
C HIS A 347 12.47 5.33 -7.00
N VAL A 348 12.00 6.45 -7.56
CA VAL A 348 11.69 7.65 -6.78
C VAL A 348 10.55 7.35 -5.80
N ASP A 349 9.50 6.66 -6.24
CA ASP A 349 8.40 6.26 -5.37
C ASP A 349 8.87 5.42 -4.16
N TRP A 350 9.75 4.44 -4.38
CA TRP A 350 10.36 3.69 -3.27
C TRP A 350 11.15 4.59 -2.32
N ILE A 351 12.00 5.48 -2.86
CA ILE A 351 12.82 6.38 -2.05
C ILE A 351 11.94 7.31 -1.21
N LEU A 352 10.90 7.90 -1.80
CA LEU A 352 9.98 8.78 -1.07
C LEU A 352 9.20 8.04 0.01
N GLN A 353 8.80 6.78 -0.23
CA GLN A 353 8.17 5.95 0.80
C GLN A 353 9.11 5.68 1.98
N LEU A 354 10.38 5.35 1.71
CA LEU A 354 11.34 5.05 2.75
C LEU A 354 11.74 6.29 3.57
N PHE A 355 11.73 7.48 2.97
CA PHE A 355 12.01 8.73 3.67
C PHE A 355 10.79 9.49 4.20
N GLY A 356 9.59 9.14 3.74
CA GLY A 356 8.30 9.66 4.19
C GLY A 356 7.94 11.07 3.71
N GLN A 357 8.75 11.71 2.86
CA GLN A 357 8.50 13.07 2.37
C GLN A 357 9.29 13.35 1.08
N ALA A 358 8.86 14.34 0.30
CA ALA A 358 9.56 14.81 -0.90
C ALA A 358 10.92 15.48 -0.56
N PRO A 359 11.94 15.39 -1.44
CA PRO A 359 13.21 16.08 -1.26
C PRO A 359 13.05 17.60 -1.49
N GLN A 360 14.01 18.36 -0.98
CA GLN A 360 14.11 19.81 -1.24
C GLN A 360 14.86 20.10 -2.55
N ARG A 361 15.83 19.26 -2.92
CA ARG A 361 16.67 19.50 -4.11
C ARG A 361 16.82 18.24 -4.93
N VAL A 362 16.82 18.42 -6.25
CA VAL A 362 17.00 17.36 -7.24
C VAL A 362 18.07 17.76 -8.25
N MET A 363 18.94 16.82 -8.63
CA MET A 363 19.92 17.00 -9.71
C MET A 363 19.97 15.74 -10.56
N CYS A 364 19.95 15.87 -11.89
CA CYS A 364 20.03 14.72 -12.79
C CYS A 364 21.12 14.89 -13.84
N THR A 365 21.88 13.82 -14.09
CA THR A 365 22.84 13.74 -15.20
C THR A 365 22.45 12.60 -16.13
N THR A 366 22.61 12.81 -17.44
CA THR A 366 22.21 11.84 -18.46
C THR A 366 23.33 11.57 -19.47
N HIS A 367 23.30 10.40 -20.11
CA HIS A 367 24.26 10.01 -21.14
C HIS A 367 23.60 9.24 -22.28
N GLN A 368 23.92 9.60 -23.52
CA GLN A 368 23.65 8.84 -24.74
C GLN A 368 24.99 8.51 -25.43
N ARG A 369 25.39 7.24 -25.48
CA ARG A 369 26.75 6.77 -25.79
C ARG A 369 26.80 5.52 -26.69
N VAL A 370 25.79 4.66 -26.67
CA VAL A 370 25.76 3.35 -27.34
C VAL A 370 24.49 3.21 -28.19
N TRP A 371 23.29 3.36 -27.60
CA TRP A 371 22.02 3.04 -28.27
C TRP A 371 21.45 4.24 -29.01
N HIS A 372 22.16 4.72 -30.04
CA HIS A 372 21.80 5.91 -30.80
C HIS A 372 20.55 5.76 -31.69
N ASP A 373 19.99 4.57 -31.80
CA ASP A 373 18.70 4.31 -32.46
C ASP A 373 17.50 4.45 -31.52
N SER A 374 17.73 4.68 -30.22
CA SER A 374 16.73 5.04 -29.21
C SER A 374 16.77 6.54 -28.93
N THR A 375 15.61 7.16 -28.64
CA THR A 375 15.56 8.56 -28.19
C THR A 375 15.75 8.69 -26.69
N ASN A 376 15.41 7.66 -25.90
CA ASN A 376 15.78 7.58 -24.49
C ASN A 376 17.29 7.54 -24.28
N VAL A 377 17.71 8.11 -23.14
CA VAL A 377 19.11 8.11 -22.68
C VAL A 377 19.56 6.70 -22.24
N ASP A 378 20.77 6.30 -22.60
CA ASP A 378 21.37 5.03 -22.17
C ASP A 378 21.54 4.94 -20.65
N GLN A 379 21.78 6.08 -20.00
CA GLN A 379 22.02 6.15 -18.57
C GLN A 379 21.55 7.50 -18.00
N LEU A 380 20.98 7.43 -16.81
CA LEU A 380 20.73 8.59 -15.95
C LEU A 380 21.19 8.35 -14.52
N ALA A 381 21.52 9.43 -13.82
CA ALA A 381 21.70 9.44 -12.38
C ALA A 381 20.99 10.65 -11.78
N LEU A 382 19.98 10.38 -10.96
CA LEU A 382 19.14 11.33 -10.26
C LEU A 382 19.54 11.34 -8.78
N TRP A 383 20.05 12.47 -8.31
CA TRP A 383 20.39 12.71 -6.92
C TRP A 383 19.33 13.60 -6.27
N MET A 384 18.99 13.32 -5.02
CA MET A 384 17.96 13.98 -4.23
C MET A 384 18.50 14.28 -2.84
N GLN A 385 18.13 15.44 -2.28
CA GLN A 385 18.53 15.84 -0.93
C GLN A 385 17.37 16.45 -0.16
N TRP A 386 17.28 16.09 1.12
CA TRP A 386 16.29 16.60 2.07
C TRP A 386 16.86 17.74 2.92
N PRO A 387 15.99 18.58 3.54
CA PRO A 387 16.43 19.69 4.38
C PRO A 387 17.30 19.28 5.58
N ASP A 388 17.14 18.05 6.06
CA ASP A 388 17.89 17.47 7.18
C ASP A 388 19.25 16.87 6.77
N GLY A 389 19.60 16.94 5.49
CA GLY A 389 20.85 16.44 4.95
C GLY A 389 20.83 14.96 4.55
N ARG A 390 19.68 14.27 4.66
CA ARG A 390 19.52 12.94 4.05
C ARG A 390 19.62 13.04 2.54
N GLU A 391 20.17 12.01 1.91
CA GLU A 391 20.38 11.98 0.46
C GLU A 391 19.91 10.66 -0.14
N ALA A 392 19.59 10.69 -1.44
CA ALA A 392 19.34 9.48 -2.20
C ALA A 392 19.81 9.63 -3.63
N THR A 393 20.18 8.50 -4.24
CA THR A 393 20.53 8.41 -5.66
C THR A 393 19.75 7.29 -6.33
N PHE A 394 19.03 7.62 -7.40
CA PHE A 394 18.50 6.66 -8.35
C PHE A 394 19.37 6.65 -9.61
N ARG A 395 19.78 5.48 -10.08
CA ARG A 395 20.52 5.31 -11.34
C ARG A 395 19.85 4.26 -12.22
N GLN A 396 19.60 4.61 -13.48
CA GLN A 396 19.30 3.64 -14.53
C GLN A 396 20.46 3.61 -15.54
N SER A 397 20.82 2.42 -16.03
CA SER A 397 21.83 2.29 -17.09
C SER A 397 21.65 1.02 -17.92
N ASP A 398 21.56 1.18 -19.23
CA ASP A 398 21.54 0.11 -20.23
C ASP A 398 22.94 -0.23 -20.77
N ILE A 399 23.98 0.38 -20.19
CA ILE A 399 25.39 0.23 -20.56
C ILE A 399 26.30 -0.12 -19.35
N CYS A 400 25.71 -0.64 -18.28
CA CYS A 400 26.36 -1.06 -17.04
C CYS A 400 26.53 -2.60 -16.97
N ALA A 401 27.63 -3.12 -17.51
CA ALA A 401 27.86 -4.57 -17.60
C ALA A 401 28.07 -5.26 -16.23
N ILE A 402 28.74 -4.58 -15.30
CA ILE A 402 28.81 -5.01 -13.91
C ILE A 402 27.75 -4.22 -13.17
N ARG A 403 26.62 -4.89 -12.90
CA ARG A 403 25.48 -4.27 -12.22
C ARG A 403 25.87 -3.78 -10.83
N ARG A 404 25.24 -2.67 -10.44
CA ARG A 404 25.20 -2.22 -9.06
C ARG A 404 24.17 -3.01 -8.26
N PRO A 405 24.22 -2.96 -6.92
CA PRO A 405 23.12 -3.45 -6.08
C PRO A 405 21.80 -2.79 -6.48
N LYS A 406 20.70 -3.54 -6.46
CA LYS A 406 19.33 -3.00 -6.64
C LYS A 406 19.03 -1.98 -5.56
N PHE A 407 19.45 -2.28 -4.32
CA PHE A 407 19.36 -1.42 -3.15
C PHE A 407 20.70 -1.36 -2.42
N HIS A 408 21.09 -0.17 -1.98
CA HIS A 408 22.15 0.04 -1.00
C HIS A 408 21.68 1.14 -0.04
N VAL A 409 21.30 0.75 1.18
CA VAL A 409 20.63 1.61 2.15
C VAL A 409 21.46 1.70 3.41
N GLU A 410 21.86 2.90 3.79
CA GLU A 410 22.67 3.17 4.97
C GLU A 410 21.85 3.87 6.05
N GLY A 411 21.95 3.34 7.27
CA GLY A 411 21.43 3.95 8.47
C GLY A 411 22.48 4.04 9.56
N THR A 412 22.16 4.75 10.64
CA THR A 412 23.11 5.05 11.73
C THR A 412 23.65 3.81 12.47
N ALA A 413 23.00 2.65 12.34
CA ALA A 413 23.39 1.39 12.99
C ALA A 413 23.74 0.24 12.04
N GLY A 414 23.59 0.42 10.72
CA GLY A 414 23.89 -0.63 9.75
C GLY A 414 23.57 -0.28 8.30
N THR A 415 23.79 -1.25 7.42
CA THR A 415 23.55 -1.13 5.97
C THR A 415 22.77 -2.34 5.48
N ILE A 416 21.83 -2.13 4.56
CA ILE A 416 21.11 -3.18 3.83
C ILE A 416 21.48 -3.10 2.36
N GLU A 417 21.81 -4.24 1.76
CA GLU A 417 22.14 -4.35 0.35
C GLU A 417 21.34 -5.49 -0.30
N GLY A 418 20.86 -5.26 -1.52
CA GLY A 418 20.14 -6.26 -2.32
C GLY A 418 20.75 -6.38 -3.71
N HIS A 419 21.17 -7.59 -4.10
CA HIS A 419 21.87 -7.83 -5.38
C HIS A 419 20.99 -8.55 -6.39
N TYR A 420 21.02 -8.07 -7.64
CA TYR A 420 20.35 -8.74 -8.74
C TYR A 420 20.83 -10.19 -8.90
N ARG A 421 19.88 -11.12 -8.95
CA ARG A 421 20.17 -12.52 -9.27
C ARG A 421 20.49 -12.67 -10.76
N PRO A 422 21.21 -13.72 -11.16
CA PRO A 422 21.46 -14.03 -12.57
C PRO A 422 20.14 -14.12 -13.36
N LEU A 423 20.12 -13.54 -14.57
CA LEU A 423 18.97 -13.53 -15.48
C LEU A 423 18.47 -14.93 -15.85
N ARG A 424 19.38 -15.91 -15.80
CA ARG A 424 19.09 -17.33 -16.02
C ARG A 424 19.55 -18.11 -14.81
N HIS A 425 18.67 -18.92 -14.27
CA HIS A 425 19.04 -19.94 -13.30
C HIS A 425 18.28 -21.23 -13.57
N ASP A 426 18.94 -22.33 -13.25
CA ASP A 426 18.38 -23.67 -13.42
C ASP A 426 17.89 -24.17 -12.05
N SER A 427 16.72 -24.80 -12.04
CA SER A 427 16.24 -25.55 -10.88
C SER A 427 15.82 -26.97 -11.28
N VAL A 428 15.79 -27.89 -10.31
CA VAL A 428 15.23 -29.23 -10.50
C VAL A 428 13.99 -29.34 -9.63
N GLU A 429 12.83 -29.31 -10.26
CA GLU A 429 11.53 -29.36 -9.59
C GLU A 429 11.03 -30.82 -9.47
N PRO A 430 10.59 -31.28 -8.28
CA PRO A 430 9.98 -32.60 -8.14
C PRO A 430 8.79 -32.77 -9.09
N GLY A 431 8.85 -33.78 -9.96
CA GLY A 431 7.80 -34.08 -10.95
C GLY A 431 7.90 -33.31 -12.27
N ARG A 432 8.71 -32.24 -12.34
CA ARG A 432 8.95 -31.46 -13.58
C ARG A 432 10.35 -31.65 -14.17
N GLY A 433 11.33 -32.03 -13.36
CA GLY A 433 12.71 -32.19 -13.81
C GLY A 433 13.44 -30.85 -13.90
N HIS A 434 14.38 -30.73 -14.84
CA HIS A 434 15.14 -29.49 -15.06
C HIS A 434 14.24 -28.39 -15.61
N VAL A 435 14.21 -27.23 -14.95
CA VAL A 435 13.49 -26.04 -15.38
C VAL A 435 14.50 -24.89 -15.52
N GLU A 436 14.59 -24.34 -16.72
CA GLU A 436 15.36 -23.11 -16.98
C GLU A 436 14.43 -21.92 -16.72
N HIS A 437 14.80 -21.07 -15.78
CA HIS A 437 14.09 -19.83 -15.47
C HIS A 437 14.80 -18.68 -16.16
N THR A 438 14.07 -17.91 -16.98
CA THR A 438 14.55 -16.63 -17.52
C THR A 438 13.66 -15.53 -16.98
N SER A 439 14.23 -14.60 -16.22
CA SER A 439 13.51 -13.42 -15.71
C SER A 439 14.19 -12.17 -16.22
N HIS A 440 13.42 -11.13 -16.54
CA HIS A 440 14.01 -9.82 -16.76
C HIS A 440 14.62 -9.33 -15.44
N HIS A 441 15.83 -8.77 -15.47
CA HIS A 441 16.57 -8.47 -14.24
C HIS A 441 15.82 -7.49 -13.35
N ALA A 442 15.08 -6.54 -13.96
CA ALA A 442 14.29 -5.57 -13.23
C ALA A 442 13.04 -6.15 -12.53
N GLU A 443 12.66 -7.40 -12.81
CA GLU A 443 11.41 -8.02 -12.29
C GLU A 443 11.67 -9.06 -11.19
N ALA A 444 12.91 -9.55 -11.07
CA ALA A 444 13.23 -10.56 -10.07
C ALA A 444 13.44 -9.93 -8.68
N PRO A 445 12.80 -10.44 -7.62
CA PRO A 445 13.08 -10.01 -6.26
C PRO A 445 14.48 -10.46 -5.81
N VAL A 446 15.12 -9.65 -4.98
CA VAL A 446 16.47 -9.91 -4.45
C VAL A 446 16.45 -10.32 -2.98
N ASP A 447 17.37 -11.19 -2.58
CA ASP A 447 17.66 -11.37 -1.15
C ASP A 447 18.35 -10.14 -0.60
N LEU A 448 18.09 -9.84 0.67
CA LEU A 448 18.69 -8.71 1.37
C LEU A 448 19.78 -9.21 2.32
N THR A 449 20.96 -8.63 2.21
CA THR A 449 22.03 -8.78 3.20
C THR A 449 22.03 -7.53 4.06
N MET A 450 21.94 -7.70 5.38
CA MET A 450 22.02 -6.62 6.34
C MET A 450 23.25 -6.81 7.23
N VAL A 451 24.06 -5.75 7.33
CA VAL A 451 25.25 -5.70 8.20
C VAL A 451 25.07 -4.61 9.23
N ARG A 452 25.18 -4.95 10.51
CA ARG A 452 24.99 -4.02 11.63
C ARG A 452 26.22 -3.94 12.53
N TYR A 453 26.35 -2.85 13.26
CA TYR A 453 27.35 -2.72 14.30
C TYR A 453 26.94 -3.46 15.58
N GLY A 454 27.64 -4.55 15.91
CA GLY A 454 27.39 -5.38 17.09
C GLY A 454 28.10 -4.94 18.37
N GLY A 455 28.86 -3.84 18.32
CA GLY A 455 29.75 -3.40 19.40
C GLY A 455 31.15 -4.01 19.32
N ALA A 456 32.11 -3.42 20.04
CA ALA A 456 33.50 -3.90 20.11
C ALA A 456 34.19 -4.14 18.74
N ASN A 457 33.93 -3.26 17.76
CA ASN A 457 34.41 -3.39 16.37
C ASN A 457 33.93 -4.66 15.64
N GLN A 458 32.83 -5.27 16.08
CA GLN A 458 32.22 -6.41 15.39
C GLN A 458 31.08 -5.97 14.47
N LEU A 459 31.03 -6.59 13.30
CA LEU A 459 29.93 -6.49 12.37
C LEU A 459 29.11 -7.79 12.43
N ILE A 460 27.79 -7.65 12.49
CA ILE A 460 26.86 -8.77 12.49
C ILE A 460 26.15 -8.77 11.14
N GLU A 461 26.39 -9.81 10.36
CA GLU A 461 25.73 -10.03 9.07
C GLU A 461 24.52 -10.95 9.23
N SER A 462 23.45 -10.63 8.53
CA SER A 462 22.22 -11.43 8.46
C SER A 462 21.65 -11.39 7.04
N HIS A 463 20.99 -12.47 6.63
CA HIS A 463 20.35 -12.57 5.32
C HIS A 463 18.84 -12.70 5.49
N HIS A 464 18.10 -11.99 4.67
CA HIS A 464 16.64 -11.92 4.70
C HIS A 464 16.10 -12.24 3.31
N ALA A 465 15.22 -13.22 3.26
CA ALA A 465 14.51 -13.55 2.03
C ALA A 465 13.49 -12.44 1.70
N PRO A 466 13.10 -12.29 0.41
CA PRO A 466 11.96 -11.46 0.05
C PRO A 466 10.69 -11.88 0.81
N ALA A 467 9.79 -10.92 1.06
CA ALA A 467 8.50 -11.16 1.72
C ALA A 467 7.66 -12.22 1.00
N ALA A 468 6.56 -12.67 1.61
CA ALA A 468 5.58 -13.52 0.92
C ALA A 468 4.96 -12.78 -0.28
N HIS A 469 4.47 -13.52 -1.28
CA HIS A 469 3.81 -12.89 -2.44
C HIS A 469 2.48 -12.24 -2.00
N PRO A 470 2.27 -10.95 -2.22
CA PRO A 470 1.10 -10.23 -1.71
C PRO A 470 -0.18 -10.40 -2.56
N GLY A 471 -0.23 -11.42 -3.44
CA GLY A 471 -1.24 -11.52 -4.50
C GLY A 471 -1.42 -10.22 -5.28
N TRP A 472 -2.67 -9.84 -5.55
CA TRP A 472 -3.07 -8.55 -6.12
C TRP A 472 -3.21 -7.47 -5.06
N GLY A 473 -2.14 -7.22 -4.31
CA GLY A 473 -2.19 -6.36 -3.11
C GLY A 473 -2.70 -4.93 -3.37
N PHE A 474 -2.42 -4.35 -4.55
CA PHE A 474 -2.97 -3.05 -4.95
C PHE A 474 -4.49 -3.11 -5.09
N HIS A 475 -5.00 -4.08 -5.85
CA HIS A 475 -6.43 -4.23 -6.14
C HIS A 475 -7.22 -4.61 -4.89
N HIS A 476 -6.66 -5.43 -4.01
CA HIS A 476 -7.24 -5.70 -2.68
C HIS A 476 -7.37 -4.41 -1.87
N ASN A 477 -6.29 -3.63 -1.74
CA ASN A 477 -6.35 -2.36 -1.01
C ASN A 477 -7.33 -1.37 -1.64
N LEU A 478 -7.41 -1.29 -2.97
CA LEU A 478 -8.37 -0.45 -3.67
C LEU A 478 -9.82 -0.86 -3.36
N ALA A 479 -10.13 -2.16 -3.41
CA ALA A 479 -11.44 -2.68 -3.06
C ALA A 479 -11.79 -2.42 -1.59
N ASP A 480 -10.81 -2.58 -0.70
CA ASP A 480 -10.99 -2.33 0.74
C ASP A 480 -11.15 -0.84 1.06
N HIS A 481 -10.40 0.04 0.41
CA HIS A 481 -10.57 1.48 0.52
C HIS A 481 -11.99 1.90 0.10
N LEU A 482 -12.43 1.49 -1.09
CA LEU A 482 -13.73 1.91 -1.64
C LEU A 482 -14.95 1.31 -0.92
N GLN A 483 -14.79 0.21 -0.20
CA GLN A 483 -15.91 -0.49 0.46
C GLN A 483 -15.90 -0.36 1.99
N PHE A 484 -14.72 -0.16 2.57
CA PHE A 484 -14.50 -0.15 4.02
C PHE A 484 -13.80 1.11 4.52
N ASP A 485 -13.49 2.07 3.64
CA ASP A 485 -12.80 3.32 3.99
C ASP A 485 -11.44 3.08 4.68
N GLU A 486 -10.76 2.00 4.27
CA GLU A 486 -9.39 1.74 4.71
C GLU A 486 -8.40 2.74 4.08
N PRO A 487 -7.26 3.00 4.72
CA PRO A 487 -6.23 3.85 4.13
C PRO A 487 -5.82 3.37 2.74
N LEU A 488 -5.84 4.30 1.79
CA LEU A 488 -5.39 4.06 0.42
C LEU A 488 -3.86 3.90 0.42
N ALA A 489 -3.36 2.76 -0.07
CA ALA A 489 -1.94 2.43 -0.06
C ALA A 489 -1.10 3.35 -0.95
N VAL A 490 -1.72 4.00 -1.94
CA VAL A 490 -1.11 5.01 -2.81
C VAL A 490 -1.96 6.28 -2.80
N PRO A 491 -1.84 7.13 -1.76
CA PRO A 491 -2.45 8.44 -1.76
C PRO A 491 -1.97 9.26 -2.97
N PRO A 492 -2.85 9.99 -3.65
CA PRO A 492 -2.48 10.67 -4.89
C PRO A 492 -1.46 11.79 -4.67
N GLU A 493 -1.39 12.38 -3.48
CA GLU A 493 -0.39 13.38 -3.10
C GLU A 493 1.03 12.80 -3.15
N GLN A 494 1.21 11.54 -2.75
CA GLN A 494 2.51 10.87 -2.85
C GLN A 494 2.92 10.70 -4.32
N SER A 495 1.96 10.38 -5.19
CA SER A 495 2.22 10.24 -6.62
C SER A 495 2.49 11.59 -7.30
N ARG A 496 1.82 12.67 -6.88
CA ARG A 496 2.15 14.04 -7.29
C ARG A 496 3.59 14.39 -6.89
N ASP A 497 3.99 14.07 -5.67
CA ASP A 497 5.35 14.36 -5.19
C ASP A 497 6.41 13.58 -5.98
N VAL A 498 6.11 12.35 -6.39
CA VAL A 498 6.93 11.62 -7.39
C VAL A 498 7.01 12.40 -8.69
N VAL A 499 5.88 12.81 -9.29
CA VAL A 499 5.87 13.59 -10.56
C VAL A 499 6.71 14.88 -10.43
N ARG A 500 6.63 15.59 -9.31
CA ARG A 500 7.47 16.79 -9.03
C ARG A 500 8.96 16.49 -9.11
N VAL A 501 9.39 15.37 -8.53
CA VAL A 501 10.80 14.94 -8.57
C VAL A 501 11.21 14.52 -9.99
N LEU A 502 10.35 13.80 -10.71
CA LEU A 502 10.63 13.35 -12.09
C LEU A 502 10.75 14.54 -13.04
N GLU A 503 9.84 15.52 -12.95
CA GLU A 503 9.86 16.74 -13.77
C GLU A 503 11.11 17.58 -13.52
N ALA A 504 11.46 17.78 -12.24
CA ALA A 504 12.69 18.47 -11.87
C ALA A 504 13.94 17.70 -12.32
N GLY A 505 13.91 16.36 -12.22
CA GLY A 505 14.97 15.50 -12.74
C GLY A 505 15.16 15.67 -14.24
N HIS A 506 14.07 15.64 -15.01
CA HIS A 506 14.10 15.83 -16.46
C HIS A 506 14.68 17.20 -16.84
N ARG A 507 14.21 18.28 -16.22
CA ARG A 507 14.74 19.64 -16.45
C ARG A 507 16.20 19.80 -16.04
N SER A 508 16.62 19.17 -14.94
CA SER A 508 18.01 19.17 -14.49
C SER A 508 18.90 18.46 -15.52
N GLY A 509 18.48 17.29 -16.01
CA GLY A 509 19.17 16.55 -17.06
C GLY A 509 19.31 17.34 -18.36
N ALA A 510 18.23 17.96 -18.82
CA ALA A 510 18.22 18.79 -20.03
C ALA A 510 19.11 20.06 -19.92
N SER A 511 19.36 20.54 -18.69
CA SER A 511 20.22 21.69 -18.41
C SER A 511 21.66 21.31 -18.03
N GLY A 512 22.08 20.06 -18.26
CA GLY A 512 23.44 19.60 -18.00
C GLY A 512 23.73 19.32 -16.52
N GLY A 513 22.71 19.01 -15.73
CA GLY A 513 22.83 18.66 -14.32
C GLY A 513 22.84 19.84 -13.37
N VAL A 514 22.16 20.94 -13.71
CA VAL A 514 21.96 22.04 -12.77
C VAL A 514 20.94 21.61 -11.70
N PRO A 515 21.25 21.75 -10.39
CA PRO A 515 20.29 21.42 -9.35
C PRO A 515 19.02 22.27 -9.41
N ILE A 516 17.87 21.66 -9.12
CA ILE A 516 16.56 22.29 -9.05
C ILE A 516 16.03 22.18 -7.62
N GLU A 517 15.58 23.30 -7.06
CA GLU A 517 14.90 23.36 -5.77
C GLU A 517 13.40 23.06 -5.96
N LEU A 518 12.87 22.13 -5.17
CA LEU A 518 11.44 21.82 -5.07
C LEU A 518 10.86 22.71 -3.97
N GLY A 519 10.08 23.72 -4.38
CA GLY A 519 9.51 24.74 -3.49
C GLY A 519 8.40 24.25 -2.56
#